data_AF-A0A1I2FIM5-F1
#
_entry.id   AF-A0A1I2FIM5-F1
#
_cell.length_a   1.000
_cell.length_b   1.000
_cell.length_c   1.000
_cell.angle_alpha   90.00
_cell.angle_beta   90.00
_cell.angle_gamma   90.00
#
_symmetry.space_group_name_H-M   'P 1'
#
loop_
_entity.id
_entity.type
_entity.pdbx_description
1 polymer ?
#
loop_
_entity_poly.entity_id
_entity_poly.type
_entity_poly.pdbx_seq_one_letter_code
_entity_poly.pdbx_strand_id
1 'polypeptide(L)'
;MPEDYTLILILLALGVMMWWSGRRARARQKEAARFRDLLAPGQEVMTGSGFFGTVTAVDGDRITLTSEGSRSVWLRQAIAKVVEPETEASDGAELEHADDAASDPTPDDRDQPHS
;
A
#
# COMPACT_ATOMS: atom_id res chain seq x y z
N MET A 1 50.27 6.78 -11.17
CA MET A 1 48.92 6.99 -11.72
C MET A 1 47.99 5.79 -11.42
N PRO A 2 47.67 5.46 -10.14
CA PRO A 2 46.64 4.46 -9.78
C PRO A 2 45.24 5.06 -9.50
N GLU A 3 45.10 6.38 -9.59
CA GLU A 3 43.92 7.16 -9.15
C GLU A 3 42.75 7.05 -10.13
N ASP A 4 43.03 6.69 -11.39
CA ASP A 4 42.01 6.57 -12.44
C ASP A 4 41.22 5.26 -12.34
N TYR A 5 41.85 4.19 -11.86
CA TYR A 5 41.21 2.88 -11.73
C TYR A 5 40.18 2.84 -10.60
N THR A 6 40.39 3.57 -9.51
CA THR A 6 39.41 3.66 -8.43
C THR A 6 38.16 4.41 -8.88
N LEU A 7 38.29 5.48 -9.67
CA LEU A 7 37.15 6.18 -10.28
C LEU A 7 36.39 5.28 -11.26
N ILE A 8 37.11 4.52 -12.10
CA ILE A 8 36.50 3.56 -13.03
C ILE A 8 35.78 2.43 -12.26
N LEU A 9 36.36 1.91 -11.18
CA LEU A 9 35.74 0.88 -10.35
C LEU A 9 34.50 1.41 -9.61
N ILE A 10 34.53 2.64 -9.11
CA ILE A 10 33.37 3.29 -8.47
C ILE A 10 32.25 3.52 -9.49
N LEU A 11 32.57 4.00 -10.69
CA LEU A 11 31.59 4.17 -11.77
C LEU A 11 30.97 2.83 -12.20
N LEU A 12 31.77 1.77 -12.29
CA LEU A 12 31.29 0.43 -12.59
C LEU A 12 30.37 -0.10 -11.48
N ALA A 13 30.74 0.09 -10.22
CA ALA A 13 29.93 -0.31 -9.07
C ALA A 13 28.58 0.46 -9.01
N LEU A 14 28.60 1.77 -9.26
CA LEU A 14 27.38 2.58 -9.35
C LEU A 14 26.48 2.14 -10.50
N GLY A 15 27.05 1.83 -11.67
CA GLY A 15 26.31 1.34 -12.83
C GLY A 15 25.58 0.02 -12.56
N VAL A 16 26.25 -0.93 -11.92
CA VAL A 16 25.66 -2.22 -11.53
C VAL A 16 24.58 -2.03 -10.46
N MET A 17 24.82 -1.17 -9.46
CA MET A 17 23.85 -0.88 -8.40
C MET A 17 22.60 -0.16 -8.94
N MET A 18 22.74 0.82 -9.83
CA MET A 18 21.61 1.48 -10.49
C MET A 18 20.83 0.54 -11.41
N TRP A 19 21.51 -0.35 -12.12
CA TRP A 19 20.84 -1.35 -12.97
C TRP A 19 20.02 -2.35 -12.14
N TRP A 20 20.57 -2.80 -11.00
CA TRP A 20 19.87 -3.69 -10.08
C TRP A 20 18.71 -3.00 -9.34
N SER A 21 18.92 -1.76 -8.90
CA SER A 21 17.90 -0.95 -8.23
C SER A 21 16.78 -0.53 -9.19
N GLY A 22 17.11 -0.17 -10.43
CA GLY A 22 16.15 0.16 -11.48
C GLY A 22 15.23 -1.00 -11.84
N ARG A 23 15.72 -2.25 -11.75
CA ARG A 23 14.87 -3.44 -11.93
C ARG A 23 13.90 -3.65 -10.77
N ARG A 24 14.30 -3.35 -9.53
CA ARG A 24 13.40 -3.38 -8.35
C ARG A 24 12.42 -2.21 -8.30
N ALA A 25 12.83 -1.01 -8.71
CA ALA A 25 11.99 0.19 -8.69
C ALA A 25 10.81 0.11 -9.68
N ARG A 26 11.00 -0.55 -10.83
CA ARG A 26 9.95 -0.77 -11.84
C ARG A 26 8.79 -1.64 -11.33
N ALA A 27 9.02 -2.51 -10.34
CA ALA A 27 7.98 -3.36 -9.76
C ALA A 27 7.02 -2.54 -8.88
N ARG A 28 7.57 -1.72 -7.98
CA ARG A 28 6.77 -0.90 -7.04
C ARG A 28 5.89 0.15 -7.74
N GLN A 29 6.35 0.69 -8.86
CA GLN A 29 5.56 1.66 -9.63
C GLN A 29 4.34 1.02 -10.33
N LYS A 30 4.43 -0.26 -10.72
CA LYS A 30 3.33 -0.97 -11.38
C LYS A 30 2.21 -1.32 -10.41
N GLU A 31 2.53 -1.68 -9.18
CA GLU A 31 1.54 -2.00 -8.14
C GLU A 31 0.71 -0.78 -7.75
N ALA A 32 1.35 0.38 -7.58
CA ALA A 32 0.64 1.64 -7.29
C ALA A 32 -0.27 2.10 -8.45
N ALA A 33 0.09 1.79 -9.69
CA ALA A 33 -0.77 2.03 -10.85
C ALA A 33 -1.97 1.07 -10.88
N ARG A 34 -1.74 -0.24 -10.74
CA ARG A 34 -2.82 -1.25 -10.77
C ARG A 34 -3.85 -1.07 -9.67
N PHE A 35 -3.44 -0.68 -8.46
CA PHE A 35 -4.39 -0.41 -7.39
C PHE A 35 -5.31 0.77 -7.72
N ARG A 36 -4.91 1.70 -8.60
CA ARG A 36 -5.77 2.85 -9.00
C ARG A 36 -6.87 2.40 -9.94
N ASP A 37 -6.56 1.44 -10.80
CA ASP A 37 -7.49 0.93 -11.79
C ASP A 37 -8.54 -0.01 -11.18
N LEU A 38 -8.20 -0.71 -10.08
CA LEU A 38 -9.09 -1.67 -9.41
C LEU A 38 -10.16 -1.00 -8.52
N LEU A 39 -9.96 0.25 -8.11
CA LEU A 39 -10.87 0.97 -7.21
C LEU A 39 -11.86 1.83 -8.00
N ALA A 40 -12.70 1.18 -8.80
CA ALA A 40 -13.77 1.84 -9.53
C ALA A 40 -15.11 1.76 -8.77
N PRO A 41 -16.03 2.73 -8.94
CA PRO A 41 -17.40 2.60 -8.46
C PRO A 41 -18.07 1.32 -8.97
N GLY A 42 -18.76 0.62 -8.08
CA GLY A 42 -19.41 -0.67 -8.34
C GLY A 42 -18.61 -1.89 -7.90
N GLN A 43 -17.34 -1.74 -7.52
CA GLN A 43 -16.52 -2.85 -7.03
C GLN A 43 -16.76 -3.12 -5.54
N GLU A 44 -16.81 -4.40 -5.17
CA GLU A 44 -16.84 -4.83 -3.77
C GLU A 44 -15.41 -4.92 -3.23
N VAL A 45 -15.18 -4.40 -2.04
CA VAL A 45 -13.84 -4.33 -1.43
C VAL A 45 -13.89 -4.71 0.04
N MET A 46 -12.76 -5.21 0.53
CA MET A 46 -12.53 -5.46 1.96
C MET A 46 -11.47 -4.49 2.48
N THR A 47 -11.75 -3.81 3.59
CA THR A 47 -10.77 -2.98 4.30
C THR A 47 -9.82 -3.86 5.13
N GLY A 48 -8.68 -3.31 5.56
CA GLY A 48 -7.72 -4.02 6.41
C GLY A 48 -8.29 -4.50 7.75
N SER A 49 -9.34 -3.85 8.27
CA SER A 49 -10.03 -4.29 9.49
C SER A 49 -11.08 -5.39 9.26
N GLY A 50 -11.27 -5.84 8.02
CA GLY A 50 -12.30 -6.82 7.65
C GLY A 50 -13.69 -6.25 7.36
N PHE A 51 -13.82 -4.93 7.13
CA PHE A 51 -15.10 -4.35 6.71
C PHE A 51 -15.31 -4.56 5.20
N PHE A 52 -16.49 -5.03 4.83
CA PHE A 52 -16.89 -5.21 3.44
C PHE A 52 -17.84 -4.10 3.00
N GLY A 53 -17.64 -3.61 1.78
CA GLY A 53 -18.57 -2.67 1.16
C GLY A 53 -18.31 -2.45 -0.31
N THR A 54 -19.29 -1.87 -0.98
CA THR A 54 -19.20 -1.52 -2.40
C THR A 54 -18.75 -0.07 -2.57
N VAL A 55 -17.81 0.17 -3.47
CA VAL A 55 -17.35 1.52 -3.83
C VAL A 55 -18.49 2.26 -4.55
N THR A 56 -18.87 3.42 -4.05
CA THR A 56 -19.93 4.26 -4.65
C THR A 56 -19.38 5.56 -5.23
N ALA A 57 -18.29 6.08 -4.66
CA ALA A 57 -17.62 7.27 -5.15
C ALA A 57 -16.13 7.24 -4.79
N VAL A 58 -15.31 7.85 -5.64
CA VAL A 58 -13.87 8.02 -5.43
C VAL A 58 -13.54 9.49 -5.68
N ASP A 59 -12.92 10.13 -4.70
CA ASP A 59 -12.46 11.52 -4.77
C ASP A 59 -11.00 11.58 -4.27
N GLY A 60 -10.06 11.53 -5.22
CA GLY A 60 -8.63 11.44 -4.93
C GLY A 60 -8.29 10.24 -4.04
N ASP A 61 -7.88 10.51 -2.80
CA ASP A 61 -7.52 9.49 -1.80
C ASP A 61 -8.70 9.07 -0.89
N ARG A 62 -9.88 9.66 -1.05
CA ARG A 62 -11.09 9.33 -0.29
C ARG A 62 -12.00 8.44 -1.12
N ILE A 63 -12.44 7.34 -0.52
CA ILE A 63 -13.34 6.36 -1.13
C ILE A 63 -14.59 6.27 -0.27
N THR A 64 -15.75 6.35 -0.91
CA THR A 64 -17.03 6.17 -0.26
C THR A 64 -17.50 4.74 -0.45
N LEU A 65 -17.58 3.99 0.65
CA LEU A 65 -18.08 2.63 0.68
C LEU A 65 -19.54 2.63 1.15
N THR A 66 -20.32 1.68 0.63
CA THR A 66 -21.69 1.43 1.09
C THR A 66 -21.85 -0.05 1.41
N SER A 67 -22.41 -0.33 2.58
CA SER A 67 -22.63 -1.67 3.11
C SER A 67 -23.96 -1.69 3.86
N GLU A 68 -24.87 -2.61 3.52
CA GLU A 68 -26.19 -2.74 4.15
C GLU A 68 -26.96 -1.40 4.25
N GLY A 69 -26.85 -0.55 3.22
CA GLY A 69 -27.47 0.78 3.17
C GLY A 69 -26.77 1.89 3.97
N SER A 70 -25.73 1.57 4.75
CA SER A 70 -24.90 2.55 5.45
C SER A 70 -23.74 3.01 4.58
N ARG A 71 -23.49 4.33 4.55
CA ARG A 71 -22.40 4.94 3.79
C ARG A 71 -21.29 5.40 4.72
N SER A 72 -20.04 5.06 4.39
CA SER A 72 -18.85 5.45 5.14
C SER A 72 -17.73 5.90 4.20
N VAL A 73 -16.91 6.84 4.67
CA VAL A 73 -15.79 7.39 3.90
C VAL A 73 -14.50 6.86 4.49
N TRP A 74 -13.67 6.26 3.63
CA TRP A 74 -12.41 5.63 3.98
C TRP A 74 -11.29 6.22 3.15
N LEU A 75 -10.07 6.11 3.66
CA LEU A 75 -8.90 6.39 2.86
C LEU A 75 -8.65 5.22 1.90
N ARG A 76 -8.15 5.54 0.72
CA ARG A 76 -7.80 4.55 -0.31
C ARG A 76 -6.80 3.51 0.17
N GLN A 77 -5.87 3.91 1.03
CA GLN A 77 -4.89 3.03 1.67
C GLN A 77 -5.51 2.06 2.69
N ALA A 78 -6.75 2.30 3.16
CA ALA A 78 -7.42 1.41 4.10
C ALA A 78 -8.04 0.18 3.40
N ILE A 79 -8.05 0.13 2.07
CA ILE A 79 -8.53 -1.02 1.31
C ILE A 79 -7.44 -2.07 1.24
N ALA A 80 -7.74 -3.29 1.69
CA ALA A 80 -6.81 -4.41 1.69
C ALA A 80 -6.90 -5.20 0.39
N LYS A 81 -8.10 -5.46 -0.12
CA LYS A 81 -8.31 -6.20 -1.37
C LYS A 81 -9.65 -5.86 -2.03
N VAL A 82 -9.68 -6.02 -3.35
CA VAL A 82 -10.94 -6.04 -4.11
C VAL A 82 -11.48 -7.47 -4.08
N VAL A 83 -12.76 -7.61 -3.76
CA VAL A 83 -13.46 -8.88 -3.81
C VAL A 83 -13.84 -9.09 -5.26
N GLU A 84 -13.13 -9.97 -5.95
CA GLU A 84 -13.49 -10.35 -7.32
C GLU A 84 -14.84 -11.07 -7.28
N PRO A 85 -15.83 -10.62 -8.08
CA PRO A 85 -17.07 -11.37 -8.20
C PRO A 85 -16.75 -12.74 -8.79
N GLU A 86 -17.42 -13.79 -8.31
CA GLU A 86 -17.24 -15.21 -8.70
C GLU A 86 -17.49 -15.52 -10.19
N THR A 87 -17.58 -14.51 -11.05
CA THR A 87 -17.70 -14.64 -12.49
C THR A 87 -16.31 -14.56 -13.15
N GLU A 88 -15.77 -15.75 -13.41
CA GLU A 88 -14.68 -16.06 -14.35
C GLU A 88 -13.33 -15.33 -14.15
N ALA A 89 -12.40 -16.05 -13.52
CA ALA A 89 -10.95 -16.07 -13.78
C ALA A 89 -10.23 -14.70 -13.90
N SER A 90 -9.62 -14.26 -12.80
CA SER A 90 -8.31 -13.60 -12.87
C SER A 90 -7.42 -14.07 -11.71
N ASP A 91 -6.20 -14.44 -12.07
CA ASP A 91 -5.17 -14.98 -11.20
C ASP A 91 -4.52 -13.86 -10.37
N GLY A 92 -4.49 -14.04 -9.04
CA GLY A 92 -3.44 -13.57 -8.14
C GLY A 92 -3.31 -12.07 -7.84
N ALA A 93 -3.80 -11.65 -6.68
CA ALA A 93 -3.23 -10.52 -5.93
C ALA A 93 -3.43 -10.72 -4.42
N GLU A 94 -2.64 -11.60 -3.81
CA GLU A 94 -2.43 -11.61 -2.38
C GLU A 94 -1.57 -10.40 -2.01
N LEU A 95 -2.24 -9.34 -1.56
CA LEU A 95 -1.62 -8.10 -1.12
C LEU A 95 -1.18 -8.30 0.33
N GLU A 96 0.08 -8.67 0.54
CA GLU A 96 0.70 -8.60 1.86
C GLU A 96 0.62 -7.17 2.38
N HIS A 97 -0.17 -6.99 3.44
CA HIS A 97 -0.29 -5.74 4.16
C HIS A 97 1.01 -5.51 4.94
N ALA A 98 1.78 -4.50 4.55
CA ALA A 98 2.86 -3.97 5.36
C ALA A 98 2.22 -3.21 6.53
N ASP A 99 2.08 -3.90 7.66
CA ASP A 99 1.72 -3.31 8.95
C ASP A 99 2.87 -2.38 9.39
N ASP A 100 2.73 -1.09 9.10
CA ASP A 100 3.53 -0.02 9.73
C ASP A 100 2.59 1.03 10.31
N ALA A 101 1.64 0.56 11.13
CA ALA A 101 0.95 1.39 12.09
C ALA A 101 1.86 1.53 13.32
N ALA A 102 2.85 2.43 13.21
CA ALA A 102 3.57 2.95 14.37
C ALA A 102 2.57 3.63 15.33
N SER A 103 2.01 2.85 16.24
CA SER A 103 1.38 3.37 17.44
C SER A 103 2.51 3.79 18.37
N ASP A 104 2.69 5.10 18.53
CA ASP A 104 3.43 5.69 19.62
C ASP A 104 2.57 5.60 20.89
N PRO A 105 2.85 4.71 21.86
CA PRO A 105 2.20 4.81 23.16
C PRO A 105 2.89 5.95 23.91
N THR A 106 2.26 7.13 23.92
CA THR A 106 2.58 8.14 24.94
C THR A 106 2.42 7.49 26.32
N PRO A 107 3.46 7.45 27.18
CA PRO A 107 3.30 6.98 28.55
C PRO A 107 2.48 8.01 29.34
N ASP A 108 1.21 7.69 29.62
CA ASP A 108 0.38 8.42 30.59
C ASP A 108 0.82 7.96 31.99
N ASP A 109 1.84 8.63 32.52
CA ASP A 109 2.35 8.43 33.88
C ASP A 109 1.39 9.07 34.89
N ARG A 110 0.25 8.41 35.10
CA ARG A 110 -0.74 8.74 36.14
C ARG A 110 -1.00 7.52 37.01
N ASP A 111 -0.05 7.18 37.86
CA ASP A 111 -0.30 6.42 39.10
C ASP A 111 0.90 6.54 40.07
N GLN A 112 0.95 7.64 40.84
CA GLN A 112 1.65 7.65 42.12
C GLN A 112 0.63 7.66 43.26
N PRO A 113 0.33 6.50 43.88
CA PRO A 113 -0.32 6.47 45.18
C PRO A 113 0.72 6.70 46.28
N HIS A 114 0.75 7.90 46.85
CA HIS A 114 1.43 8.14 48.12
C HIS A 114 0.43 7.92 49.27
N SER A 115 0.59 6.78 49.96
CA SER A 115 0.12 6.56 51.34
C SER A 115 1.14 7.11 52.33
#